data_AF-A0A1C4SNY1-F1
#
_entry.id   AF-A0A1C4SNY1-F1
#
_cell.length_a   1.000
_cell.length_b   1.000
_cell.length_c   1.000
_cell.angle_alpha   90.00
_cell.angle_beta   90.00
_cell.angle_gamma   90.00
#
_symmetry.space_group_name_H-M   'P 1'
#
loop_
_entity.id
_entity.type
_entity.pdbx_description
1 polymer ?
#
loop_
_entity_poly.entity_id
_entity_poly.type
_entity_poly.pdbx_seq_one_letter_code
_entity_poly.pdbx_strand_id
1 'polypeptide(L)'
;MTVDTAVPAISIDDVDLETKRSWMLEALMDIYTYARTPGFQAVLAEMNELPTLQDKDRFVRTVLLAPAELERRGITPPEGVVVQRSRFMDDRPTVFCVVKYLPDPTRKMTLTFDQGKMLWPTQF
;
A
#
# COMPACT_ATOMS: atom_id res chain seq x y z
N MET A 1 -3.55 32.70 -16.52
CA MET A 1 -3.47 31.54 -17.45
C MET A 1 -2.73 30.44 -16.73
N THR A 2 -3.44 29.56 -16.06
CA THR A 2 -2.89 28.31 -15.53
C THR A 2 -2.91 27.29 -16.66
N VAL A 3 -1.73 26.90 -17.13
CA VAL A 3 -1.61 25.80 -18.08
C VAL A 3 -1.80 24.54 -17.26
N ASP A 4 -3.02 23.99 -17.28
CA ASP A 4 -3.31 22.66 -16.78
C ASP A 4 -2.71 21.66 -17.77
N THR A 5 -1.40 21.43 -17.65
CA THR A 5 -0.73 20.35 -18.39
C THR A 5 -1.00 19.06 -17.66
N ALA A 6 -2.25 18.57 -17.75
CA ALA A 6 -2.53 17.18 -17.45
C ALA A 6 -1.66 16.33 -18.37
N VAL A 7 -0.64 15.68 -17.79
CA VAL A 7 0.15 14.66 -18.49
C VAL A 7 -0.86 13.60 -18.95
N PRO A 8 -0.98 13.32 -20.26
CA PRO A 8 -1.96 12.35 -20.72
C PRO A 8 -1.65 11.00 -20.07
N ALA A 9 -2.68 10.38 -19.49
CA ALA A 9 -2.56 9.07 -18.88
C ALA A 9 -2.07 8.08 -19.95
N ILE A 10 -0.89 7.50 -19.74
CA ILE A 10 -0.35 6.49 -20.63
C ILE A 10 -1.11 5.19 -20.35
N SER A 11 -1.77 4.63 -21.35
CA SER A 11 -2.34 3.28 -21.24
C SER A 11 -1.21 2.27 -21.21
N ILE A 12 -1.22 1.34 -20.25
CA ILE A 12 -0.18 0.30 -20.19
C ILE A 12 -0.19 -0.57 -21.45
N ASP A 13 -1.30 -0.65 -22.18
CA ASP A 13 -1.44 -1.49 -23.36
C ASP A 13 -0.69 -0.94 -24.59
N ASP A 14 -0.42 0.36 -24.62
CA ASP A 14 0.24 1.06 -25.74
C ASP A 14 1.77 1.13 -25.62
N VAL A 15 2.31 0.51 -24.58
CA VAL A 15 3.73 0.56 -24.20
C VAL A 15 4.40 -0.77 -24.53
N ASP A 16 5.70 -0.76 -24.86
CA ASP A 16 6.43 -2.01 -25.11
C ASP A 16 6.67 -2.82 -23.81
N LEU A 17 6.95 -4.12 -23.95
CA LEU A 17 7.11 -5.01 -22.79
C LEU A 17 8.28 -4.65 -21.87
N GLU A 18 9.36 -4.10 -22.41
CA GLU A 18 10.54 -3.75 -21.60
C GLU A 18 10.25 -2.51 -20.75
N THR A 19 9.57 -1.51 -21.32
CA THR A 19 9.11 -0.34 -20.58
C THR A 19 8.10 -0.74 -19.49
N LYS A 20 7.12 -1.62 -19.79
CA LYS A 20 6.19 -2.15 -18.76
C LYS A 20 6.96 -2.84 -17.64
N ARG A 21 7.92 -3.69 -17.98
CA ARG A 21 8.76 -4.41 -17.02
C ARG A 21 9.53 -3.43 -16.13
N SER A 22 10.13 -2.40 -16.72
CA SER A 22 10.85 -1.36 -15.98
C SER A 22 9.94 -0.67 -14.95
N TRP A 23 8.75 -0.22 -15.36
CA TRP A 23 7.79 0.42 -14.45
C TRP A 23 7.31 -0.50 -13.31
N MET A 24 7.01 -1.76 -13.62
CA MET A 24 6.60 -2.73 -12.60
C MET A 24 7.73 -3.01 -11.60
N LEU A 25 8.97 -3.14 -12.08
CA LEU A 25 10.13 -3.39 -11.23
C LEU A 25 10.44 -2.18 -10.35
N GLU A 26 10.42 -0.97 -10.89
CA GLU A 26 10.59 0.27 -10.12
C GLU A 26 9.53 0.37 -9.02
N ALA A 27 8.25 0.23 -9.38
CA ALA A 27 7.16 0.30 -8.42
C ALA A 27 7.25 -0.78 -7.35
N LEU A 28 7.65 -2.01 -7.71
CA LEU A 28 7.88 -3.10 -6.76
C LEU A 28 9.05 -2.79 -5.80
N MET A 29 10.15 -2.25 -6.33
CA MET A 29 11.32 -1.91 -5.53
C MET A 29 11.02 -0.79 -4.54
N ASP A 30 10.23 0.20 -4.92
CA ASP A 30 9.85 1.29 -4.03
C ASP A 30 8.97 0.82 -2.88
N ILE A 31 7.90 0.06 -3.17
CA ILE A 31 7.02 -0.46 -2.11
C ILE A 31 7.77 -1.44 -1.21
N TYR A 32 8.68 -2.25 -1.77
CA TYR A 32 9.50 -3.18 -0.99
C TYR A 32 10.49 -2.44 -0.09
N THR A 33 11.23 -1.48 -0.64
CA THR A 33 12.22 -0.69 0.10
C THR A 33 11.56 0.11 1.21
N TYR A 34 10.45 0.80 0.92
CA TYR A 34 9.65 1.50 1.93
C TYR A 34 9.20 0.57 3.06
N ALA A 35 8.62 -0.59 2.70
CA ALA A 35 8.15 -1.57 3.66
C ALA A 35 9.28 -2.11 4.54
N ARG A 36 10.53 -2.13 4.05
CA ARG A 36 11.73 -2.62 4.76
C ARG A 36 12.46 -1.56 5.58
N THR A 37 12.02 -0.30 5.54
CA THR A 37 12.62 0.75 6.38
C THR A 37 12.49 0.40 7.87
N PRO A 38 13.46 0.77 8.72
CA PRO A 38 13.40 0.48 10.15
C PRO A 38 12.13 1.04 10.83
N GLY A 39 11.71 2.25 10.47
CA GLY A 39 10.50 2.88 11.02
C GLY A 39 9.24 2.11 10.65
N PHE A 40 9.08 1.73 9.38
CA PHE A 40 7.93 0.94 8.95
C PHE A 40 7.92 -0.44 9.61
N GLN A 41 9.07 -1.11 9.68
CA GLN A 41 9.21 -2.41 10.35
C GLN A 41 8.88 -2.34 11.85
N ALA A 42 9.23 -1.25 12.54
CA ALA A 42 8.86 -1.05 13.94
C ALA A 42 7.33 -0.93 14.12
N VAL A 43 6.65 -0.19 13.24
CA VAL A 43 5.18 -0.09 13.25
C VAL A 43 4.53 -1.44 12.94
N LEU A 44 5.11 -2.23 12.03
CA LEU A 44 4.64 -3.59 11.77
C LEU A 44 4.79 -4.52 12.98
N ALA A 45 5.90 -4.40 13.72
CA ALA A 45 6.12 -5.16 14.94
C ALA A 45 5.08 -4.80 16.01
N GLU A 46 4.85 -3.51 16.26
CA GLU A 46 3.81 -3.01 17.19
C GLU A 46 2.43 -3.56 16.82
N MET A 47 2.05 -3.51 15.54
CA MET A 47 0.78 -4.08 15.07
C MET A 47 0.70 -5.60 15.31
N ASN A 48 1.79 -6.33 15.11
CA ASN A 48 1.81 -7.80 15.25
C ASN A 48 1.76 -8.26 16.72
N GLU A 49 2.18 -7.42 17.65
CA GLU A 49 2.05 -7.65 19.09
C GLU A 49 0.60 -7.53 19.59
N LEU A 50 -0.30 -6.92 18.80
CA LEU A 50 -1.70 -6.79 19.17
C LEU A 50 -2.40 -8.16 19.20
N PRO A 51 -3.15 -8.47 20.29
CA PRO A 51 -3.65 -9.81 20.54
C PRO A 51 -4.84 -10.19 19.66
N THR A 52 -5.66 -9.21 19.24
CA THR A 52 -6.89 -9.48 18.48
C THR A 52 -6.84 -8.88 17.08
N LEU A 53 -7.59 -9.49 16.15
CA LEU A 53 -7.79 -8.93 14.81
C LEU A 53 -8.49 -7.57 14.84
N GLN A 54 -9.36 -7.33 15.83
CA GLN A 54 -10.07 -6.07 15.99
C GLN A 54 -9.14 -4.94 16.44
N ASP A 55 -8.18 -5.24 17.32
CA ASP A 55 -7.15 -4.27 17.73
C ASP A 55 -6.23 -3.94 16.56
N LYS A 56 -5.83 -4.94 15.76
CA LYS A 56 -5.08 -4.76 14.51
C LYS A 56 -5.83 -3.91 13.51
N ASP A 57 -7.12 -4.16 13.31
CA ASP A 57 -7.99 -3.38 12.42
C ASP A 57 -8.04 -1.91 12.84
N ARG A 58 -8.24 -1.67 14.14
CA ARG A 58 -8.22 -0.33 14.72
C ARG A 58 -6.86 0.34 14.50
N PHE A 59 -5.77 -0.37 14.81
CA PHE A 59 -4.41 0.12 14.63
C PHE A 59 -4.12 0.52 13.19
N VAL A 60 -4.52 -0.32 12.23
CA VAL A 60 -4.38 0.01 10.80
C VAL A 60 -5.10 1.33 10.49
N ARG A 61 -6.35 1.46 10.91
CA ARG A 61 -7.16 2.66 10.61
C ARG A 61 -6.62 3.93 11.25
N THR A 62 -6.12 3.83 12.48
CA THR A 62 -5.68 5.00 13.24
C THR A 62 -4.21 5.33 13.05
N VAL A 63 -3.38 4.37 12.63
CA VAL A 63 -1.92 4.56 12.48
C VAL A 63 -1.50 4.39 11.02
N LEU A 64 -1.66 3.20 10.43
CA LEU A 64 -1.10 2.89 9.11
C LEU A 64 -1.80 3.63 7.95
N LEU A 65 -3.09 3.92 8.07
CA LEU A 65 -3.86 4.68 7.08
C LEU A 65 -3.88 6.18 7.35
N ALA A 66 -3.25 6.64 8.43
CA ALA A 66 -3.23 8.04 8.84
C ALA A 66 -1.86 8.65 8.49
N PRO A 67 -1.72 9.40 7.37
CA PRO A 67 -0.44 9.95 6.96
C PRO A 67 0.24 10.80 8.05
N ALA A 68 -0.55 11.58 8.80
CA ALA A 68 -0.05 12.40 9.90
C ALA A 68 0.56 11.56 11.04
N GLU A 69 0.03 10.36 11.33
CA GLU A 69 0.59 9.47 12.35
C GLU A 69 1.88 8.80 11.89
N LEU A 70 1.96 8.43 10.60
CA LEU A 70 3.20 7.93 10.01
C LEU A 70 4.28 9.01 10.03
N GLU A 71 3.96 10.23 9.62
CA GLU A 71 4.88 11.36 9.63
C GLU A 71 5.38 11.69 11.04
N ARG A 72 4.48 11.70 12.04
CA ARG A 72 4.84 11.88 13.46
C ARG A 72 5.81 10.80 13.97
N ARG A 73 5.78 9.61 13.37
CA ARG A 73 6.68 8.49 13.65
C ARG A 73 7.96 8.50 12.79
N GLY A 74 8.17 9.56 12.00
CA GLY A 74 9.31 9.70 11.10
C GLY A 74 9.24 8.80 9.87
N ILE A 75 8.04 8.38 9.47
CA ILE A 75 7.79 7.48 8.35
C ILE A 75 7.09 8.27 7.25
N THR A 76 7.82 8.53 6.17
CA THR A 76 7.28 9.22 5.00
C THR A 76 7.30 8.26 3.80
N PRO A 77 6.15 7.96 3.18
CA PRO A 77 6.12 7.19 1.94
C PRO A 77 6.87 7.92 0.83
N PRO A 78 7.61 7.21 -0.05
CA PRO A 78 8.13 7.82 -1.27
C PRO A 78 7.00 8.26 -2.21
N GLU A 79 7.33 9.09 -3.19
CA GLU A 79 6.36 9.60 -4.15
C GLU A 79 5.57 8.47 -4.83
N GLY A 80 4.25 8.63 -4.87
CA GLY A 80 3.32 7.66 -5.45
C GLY A 80 3.10 6.39 -4.62
N VAL A 81 3.82 6.19 -3.51
CA VAL A 81 3.57 5.10 -2.56
C VAL A 81 2.50 5.50 -1.56
N VAL A 82 1.45 4.68 -1.43
CA VAL A 82 0.39 4.89 -0.45
C VAL A 82 0.06 3.62 0.31
N VAL A 83 -0.36 3.79 1.57
CA VAL A 83 -0.93 2.70 2.37
C VAL A 83 -2.45 2.76 2.24
N GLN A 84 -3.07 1.65 1.88
CA GLN A 84 -4.52 1.56 1.71
C GLN A 84 -5.05 0.22 2.18
N ARG A 85 -6.38 0.07 2.24
CA ARG A 85 -7.01 -1.25 2.41
C ARG A 85 -7.46 -1.82 1.08
N SER A 86 -7.47 -3.14 1.01
CA SER A 86 -8.07 -3.90 -0.07
C SER A 86 -8.89 -5.06 0.50
N ARG A 87 -9.68 -5.71 -0.36
CA ARG A 87 -10.33 -6.99 -0.06
C ARG A 87 -9.76 -8.05 -1.01
N PHE A 88 -9.63 -9.27 -0.53
CA PHE A 88 -9.41 -10.42 -1.40
C PHE A 88 -10.69 -10.75 -2.17
N MET A 89 -10.58 -11.55 -3.23
CA MET A 89 -11.73 -12.02 -4.01
C MET A 89 -12.70 -12.88 -3.18
N ASP A 90 -12.22 -13.52 -2.11
CA ASP A 90 -13.03 -14.29 -1.16
C ASP A 90 -13.65 -13.42 -0.04
N ASP A 91 -13.73 -12.11 -0.26
CA ASP A 91 -14.22 -11.08 0.66
C ASP A 91 -13.49 -10.96 1.99
N ARG A 92 -12.42 -11.74 2.23
CA ARG A 92 -11.58 -11.52 3.40
C ARG A 92 -10.93 -10.14 3.30
N PRO A 93 -11.11 -9.26 4.29
CA PRO A 93 -10.41 -7.99 4.29
C PRO A 93 -8.91 -8.25 4.45
N THR A 94 -8.11 -7.60 3.62
CA THR A 94 -6.67 -7.50 3.91
C THR A 94 -6.50 -6.72 5.21
N VAL A 95 -5.39 -6.95 5.91
CA VAL A 95 -5.02 -6.08 7.03
C VAL A 95 -4.78 -4.69 6.45
N PHE A 96 -3.85 -4.59 5.49
CA PHE A 96 -3.68 -3.44 4.60
C PHE A 96 -2.76 -3.81 3.42
N CYS A 97 -2.57 -2.87 2.50
CA CYS A 97 -1.65 -2.95 1.38
C CYS A 97 -0.77 -1.70 1.32
N VAL A 98 0.47 -1.88 0.88
CA VAL A 98 1.32 -0.80 0.37
C VAL A 98 1.26 -0.87 -1.15
N VAL A 99 0.93 0.24 -1.81
CA VAL A 99 0.74 0.27 -3.27
C VAL A 99 1.50 1.43 -3.89
N LYS A 100 1.95 1.24 -5.13
CA LYS A 100 2.38 2.31 -6.03
C LYS A 100 1.66 2.17 -7.35
N TYR A 101 1.00 3.24 -7.78
CA TYR A 101 0.37 3.30 -9.10
C TYR A 101 1.44 3.37 -10.18
N LEU A 102 1.20 2.69 -11.30
CA LEU A 102 2.04 2.83 -12.49
C LEU A 102 1.69 4.15 -13.20
N PRO A 103 2.44 4.57 -14.23
CA PRO A 103 2.06 5.74 -15.05
C PRO A 103 0.64 5.64 -15.65
N ASP A 104 0.16 4.41 -15.87
CA ASP A 104 -1.26 4.11 -16.05
C ASP A 104 -1.96 4.11 -14.68
N PRO A 105 -2.85 5.09 -14.38
CA PRO A 105 -3.48 5.21 -13.08
C PRO A 105 -4.47 4.07 -12.78
N THR A 106 -4.83 3.24 -13.77
CA THR A 106 -5.70 2.07 -13.58
C THR A 106 -4.94 0.82 -13.11
N ARG A 107 -3.60 0.87 -13.15
CA ARG A 107 -2.71 -0.25 -12.81
C ARG A 107 -1.82 0.14 -11.62
N LYS A 108 -1.48 -0.85 -10.80
CA LYS A 108 -0.63 -0.66 -9.62
C LYS A 108 0.12 -1.91 -9.24
N MET A 109 1.28 -1.74 -8.61
CA MET A 109 1.94 -2.79 -7.85
C MET A 109 1.46 -2.76 -6.41
N THR A 110 1.23 -3.93 -5.82
CA THR A 110 0.66 -4.08 -4.48
C THR A 110 1.47 -5.08 -3.67
N LEU A 111 1.93 -4.65 -2.49
CA LEU A 111 2.46 -5.52 -1.44
C LEU A 111 1.38 -5.66 -0.36
N THR A 112 0.79 -6.85 -0.25
CA THR A 112 -0.31 -7.12 0.69
C THR A 112 0.22 -7.67 2.01
N PHE A 113 -0.22 -7.08 3.11
CA PHE A 113 0.01 -7.58 4.46
C PHE A 113 -1.26 -8.31 4.90
N ASP A 114 -1.14 -9.62 5.06
CA ASP A 114 -2.22 -10.52 5.46
C ASP A 114 -1.84 -11.30 6.72
N GLN A 115 -2.85 -11.75 7.47
CA GLN A 115 -2.68 -12.64 8.63
C GLN A 115 -3.03 -14.10 8.30
N GLY A 116 -3.26 -14.41 7.01
CA GLY A 116 -3.64 -15.74 6.54
C GLY A 116 -5.11 -16.09 6.85
N LYS A 117 -5.43 -17.39 6.90
CA LYS A 117 -6.79 -17.89 7.24
C LYS A 117 -7.02 -17.87 8.76
N MET A 118 -6.91 -16.72 9.40
CA MET A 118 -7.46 -16.55 10.74
C MET A 118 -8.91 -16.13 10.58
N LEU A 119 -9.85 -16.89 11.18
CA LEU A 119 -11.29 -16.64 11.06
C LEU A 119 -11.59 -15.23 11.58
N TRP A 120 -11.90 -14.31 10.66
CA TRP A 120 -12.50 -13.05 11.02
C TRP A 120 -13.84 -13.39 11.69
N PRO A 121 -14.12 -12.94 12.93
CA PRO A 121 -15.46 -13.04 13.46
C PRO A 121 -16.38 -12.29 12.52
N THR A 122 -17.29 -13.01 11.89
CA THR A 122 -18.29 -12.51 10.95
C THR A 122 -19.25 -11.59 11.71
N GLN A 123 -18.90 -10.31 11.86
CA GLN A 123 -19.81 -9.23 12.23
C GLN A 123 -19.13 -7.88 11.99
N PHE A 124 -19.55 -7.20 10.92
CA PHE A 124 -19.41 -5.76 10.70
C PHE A 124 -20.80 -5.13 10.86
#